data_AF-A0A3P9CGT6-F1
#
_entry.id   AF-A0A3P9CGT6-F1
#
_cell.length_a   1.000
_cell.length_b   1.000
_cell.length_c   1.000
_cell.angle_alpha   90.00
_cell.angle_beta   90.00
_cell.angle_gamma   90.00
#
_symmetry.space_group_name_H-M   'P 1'
#
loop_
_entity.id
_entity.type
_entity.pdbx_description
1 polymer ?
#
loop_
_entity_poly.entity_id
_entity_poly.type
_entity_poly.pdbx_seq_one_letter_code
_entity_poly.pdbx_strand_id
1 'polypeptide(L)' 'MAVPFSNTHLRVPRGFGTILEGLTREVLRDQPEDIPKYAAQYFEALLKERQGNYNFLTFNVMK' A
#
# COMPACT_ATOMS: atom_id res chain seq x y z
N MET A 1 6.67 -34.03 17.98
CA MET A 1 5.30 -33.55 17.68
C MET A 1 5.37 -32.62 16.49
N ALA A 2 4.86 -33.03 15.32
CA ALA A 2 4.75 -32.18 14.14
C ALA A 2 3.44 -31.40 14.23
N VAL A 3 3.54 -30.08 14.39
CA VAL A 3 2.39 -29.18 14.29
C VAL A 3 1.87 -29.28 12.85
N PRO A 4 0.57 -29.53 12.61
CA PRO A 4 0.07 -29.57 11.24
C PRO A 4 0.27 -28.18 10.64
N PHE A 5 1.16 -28.07 9.66
CA PHE A 5 1.28 -26.88 8.83
C PHE A 5 -0.10 -26.61 8.23
N SER A 6 -0.71 -25.52 8.69
CA SER A 6 -1.89 -24.87 8.13
C SER A 6 -1.95 -25.02 6.61
N ASN A 7 -3.14 -25.34 6.10
CA ASN A 7 -3.52 -25.47 4.69
C ASN A 7 -2.51 -24.84 3.71
N THR A 8 -1.68 -25.67 3.06
CA THR A 8 -0.50 -25.28 2.26
C THR A 8 -0.80 -24.48 0.98
N HIS A 9 -2.07 -24.19 0.72
CA HIS A 9 -2.54 -23.43 -0.45
C HIS A 9 -2.55 -21.91 -0.26
N LEU A 10 -2.49 -21.41 0.98
CA LEU A 10 -2.50 -19.95 1.23
C LEU A 10 -1.06 -19.43 1.31
N ARG A 11 -0.49 -19.06 0.15
CA ARG A 11 0.81 -18.36 0.09
C ARG A 11 0.62 -16.88 -0.13
N VAL A 12 1.39 -16.07 0.60
CA VAL A 12 1.44 -14.62 0.40
C VAL A 12 1.95 -14.33 -1.03
N PRO A 13 1.24 -13.50 -1.81
CA PRO A 13 1.69 -13.12 -3.14
C PRO A 13 3.06 -12.43 -3.10
N ARG A 14 3.89 -12.69 -4.12
CA ARG A 14 5.18 -12.00 -4.26
C ARG A 14 4.95 -10.50 -4.39
N GLY A 15 5.77 -9.72 -3.70
CA GLY A 15 5.67 -8.25 -3.69
C GLY A 15 4.63 -7.66 -2.73
N PHE A 16 3.80 -8.48 -2.07
CA PHE A 16 2.85 -7.99 -1.08
C PHE A 16 3.53 -7.28 0.09
N GLY A 17 4.63 -7.85 0.61
CA GLY A 17 5.42 -7.24 1.68
C GLY A 17 5.99 -5.87 1.29
N THR A 18 6.52 -5.74 0.07
CA THR A 18 7.08 -4.48 -0.43
C THR A 18 6.02 -3.37 -0.53
N ILE A 19 4.81 -3.71 -0.96
CA ILE A 19 3.70 -2.75 -1.05
C ILE A 19 3.28 -2.27 0.36
N LEU A 20 3.22 -3.18 1.33
CA LEU A 20 2.91 -2.83 2.72
C LEU A 20 4.02 -2.00 3.37
N GLU A 21 5.29 -2.30 3.09
CA GLU A 21 6.43 -1.53 3.57
C GLU A 21 6.37 -0.08 3.06
N GLY A 22 6.05 0.11 1.77
CA GLY A 22 5.86 1.44 1.18
C GLY A 22 4.76 2.24 1.87
N LEU A 23 3.58 1.64 2.07
CA LEU A 23 2.49 2.28 2.80
C LEU A 23 2.90 2.63 4.24
N THR A 24 3.51 1.68 4.95
CA THR A 24 3.88 1.85 6.36
C THR A 24 4.89 2.98 6.54
N ARG A 25 5.84 3.11 5.61
CA ARG A 25 6.83 4.19 5.63
C ARG A 25 6.19 5.57 5.52
N GLU A 26 5.23 5.74 4.61
CA GLU A 26 4.55 7.02 4.43
C GLU A 26 3.58 7.33 5.59
N VAL A 27 2.92 6.32 6.16
CA VAL A 27 2.11 6.48 7.39
C VAL A 27 2.98 6.95 8.57
N LEU A 28 4.18 6.39 8.75
CA LEU A 28 5.10 6.82 9.81
C LEU A 28 5.62 8.25 9.59
N ARG A 29 5.70 8.69 8.34
CA ARG A 29 6.16 10.02 7.96
C ARG A 29 5.10 11.09 8.20
N ASP A 30 3.87 10.85 7.73
CA ASP A 30 2.81 11.86 7.75
C ASP A 30 1.92 11.77 9.00
N GLN A 31 2.03 10.68 9.77
CA GLN A 31 1.25 10.39 10.99
C GLN A 31 -0.25 10.75 10.85
N PRO A 32 -0.94 10.18 9.84
CA PRO A 32 -2.35 10.48 9.62
C PRO A 32 -3.24 9.93 10.75
N GLU A 33 -4.30 10.66 11.06
CA GLU A 33 -5.32 10.22 12.03
C GLU A 33 -6.17 9.06 11.50
N ASP A 34 -6.46 9.07 10.18
CA ASP A 34 -7.25 8.04 9.49
C ASP A 34 -6.37 7.21 8.53
N ILE A 35 -5.80 6.13 9.07
CA ILE A 35 -4.93 5.22 8.32
C ILE A 35 -5.66 4.54 7.14
N PRO A 36 -6.90 4.00 7.30
CA PRO A 36 -7.63 3.42 6.17
C PRO A 36 -7.83 4.39 5.00
N LYS A 37 -8.22 5.64 5.28
CA LYS A 37 -8.40 6.67 4.25
C LYS A 37 -7.07 7.01 3.57
N TYR A 38 -6.01 7.17 4.35
CA TYR A 38 -4.67 7.43 3.83
C TYR A 38 -4.19 6.29 2.91
N ALA A 39 -4.40 5.04 3.31
CA ALA A 39 -4.02 3.87 2.52
C ALA A 39 -4.76 3.81 1.18
N ALA A 40 -6.05 4.13 1.16
CA ALA A 40 -6.82 4.20 -0.09
C ALA A 40 -6.24 5.25 -1.05
N GLN A 41 -5.95 6.45 -0.54
CA GLN A 41 -5.35 7.53 -1.34
C GLN A 41 -3.96 7.17 -1.85
N TYR A 42 -3.13 6.56 -1.00
CA TYR A 42 -1.79 6.10 -1.36
C TYR A 42 -1.82 5.06 -2.49
N PHE A 43 -2.67 4.03 -2.38
CA PHE A 43 -2.78 3.00 -3.42
C PHE A 43 -3.44 3.52 -4.71
N GLU A 44 -4.38 4.46 -4.62
CA GLU A 44 -4.91 5.14 -5.79
C GLU A 44 -3.84 5.93 -6.55
N ALA A 45 -2.95 6.63 -5.83
CA ALA A 45 -1.83 7.35 -6.43
C ALA A 45 -0.88 6.38 -7.17
N LEU A 46 -0.47 5.30 -6.51
CA LEU A 46 0.39 4.27 -7.11
C LEU A 46 -0.25 3.60 -8.35
N LEU A 47 -1.57 3.39 -8.33
CA LEU A 47 -2.29 2.85 -9.49
C LEU A 47 -2.31 3.83 -10.67
N LYS A 48 -2.51 5.12 -10.40
CA LYS A 48 -2.47 6.18 -11.43
C LYS A 48 -1.08 6.31 -12.04
N GLU A 49 -0.02 6.24 -11.23
CA GLU A 49 1.37 6.22 -11.69
C GLU A 49 1.64 5.03 -12.61
N ARG A 50 1.20 3.83 -12.22
CA ARG A 50 1.33 2.62 -13.03
C ARG A 50 0.59 2.72 -14.37
N GLN A 51 -0.59 3.32 -14.37
CA GLN A 51 -1.43 3.46 -15.57
C GLN A 51 -0.95 4.58 -16.51
N GLY A 52 0.05 5.38 -16.12
CA GLY A 52 0.58 6.48 -16.94
C GLY A 52 -0.34 7.69 -17.05
N ASN A 53 -1.41 7.76 -16.24
CA ASN A 53 -2.34 8.89 -16.20
C ASN A 53 -1.81 9.97 -15.25
N TYR A 54 -0.78 10.68 -15.70
CA TYR A 54 -0.23 11.82 -14.97
C TYR A 54 -1.11 13.06 -15.18
N ASN A 55 -1.96 13.37 -14.19
CA ASN A 55 -2.44 14.74 -14.03
C ASN A 55 -1.55 15.42 -12.98
N PHE A 56 -0.48 16.06 -13.45
CA PHE A 56 0.53 16.76 -12.63
C PHE A 56 -0.08 17.78 -11.63
N LEU A 57 -1.32 18.21 -11.87
CA LEU A 57 -2.06 19.16 -11.04
C LEU A 57 -2.68 18.56 -9.77
N THR A 58 -2.89 17.23 -9.67
CA THR A 58 -3.57 16.65 -8.48
C THR A 58 -2.64 16.41 -7.29
N PHE A 59 -1.32 16.28 -7.53
CA PHE A 59 -0.36 16.01 -6.44
C PHE A 59 -0.10 17.25 -5.58
N ASN A 60 -0.26 18.46 -6.14
CA ASN A 60 0.05 19.72 -5.44
C ASN A 60 -1.14 20.28 -4.62
N VAL A 61 -2.30 19.62 -4.65
CA VAL A 61 -3.50 20.06 -3.87
C VAL A 61 -3.61 19.31 -2.53
N MET A 62 -2.80 18.28 -2.30
CA MET A 62 -2.83 17.46 -1.08
C MET A 62 -1.62 17.66 -0.15
N LYS A 63 -0.79 18.68 -0.41
CA LYS A 63 0.27 19.15 0.49
C LYS A 63 -0.21 20.36 1.28
#